data_AF-A0A3V7XK87-F1
#
_entry.id   AF-A0A3V7XK87-F1
#
_cell.length_a   1.000
_cell.length_b   1.000
_cell.length_c   1.000
_cell.angle_alpha   90.00
_cell.angle_beta   90.00
_cell.angle_gamma   90.00
#
_symmetry.space_group_name_H-M   'P 1'
#
loop_
_entity.id
_entity.type
_entity.pdbx_description
1 polymer ?
#
loop_
_entity_poly.entity_id
_entity_poly.type
_entity_poly.pdbx_seq_one_letter_code
_entity_poly.pdbx_strand_id
1 'polypeptide(L)' 'MMRISEKGITLIKEFEGCSLTAYPDPGTGGDPWTIGYGWTHSVDGKPVKPGMMIDEA' A
#
# COMPACT_ATOMS: atom_id res chain seq x y z
N MET A 1 14.78 -18.69 7.96
CA MET A 1 13.61 -17.78 7.86
C MET A 1 12.98 -17.99 6.49
N MET A 2 11.66 -18.21 6.41
CA MET A 2 10.98 -18.34 5.12
C MET A 2 10.83 -16.97 4.45
N ARG A 3 10.96 -16.93 3.12
CA ARG A 3 10.75 -15.72 2.29
C ARG A 3 9.81 -16.10 1.16
N ILE A 4 8.92 -15.17 0.82
CA ILE A 4 8.06 -15.30 -0.37
C ILE A 4 8.94 -15.24 -1.63
N SER A 5 8.60 -16.03 -2.65
CA SER A 5 9.31 -16.00 -3.93
C SER A 5 8.93 -14.76 -4.74
N GLU A 6 9.77 -14.35 -5.69
CA GLU A 6 9.46 -13.22 -6.58
C GLU A 6 8.14 -13.41 -7.33
N LYS A 7 7.85 -14.64 -7.81
CA LYS A 7 6.56 -14.98 -8.43
C LYS A 7 5.38 -14.75 -7.48
N GLY A 8 5.55 -15.07 -6.20
CA GLY A 8 4.53 -14.80 -5.18
C GLY A 8 4.32 -13.29 -4.97
N ILE A 9 5.39 -12.50 -4.96
CA ILE A 9 5.30 -11.03 -4.88
C ILE A 9 4.55 -10.49 -6.10
N THR A 10 4.93 -10.91 -7.31
CA THR A 10 4.26 -10.46 -8.55
C THR A 10 2.77 -10.78 -8.53
N LEU A 11 2.40 -11.99 -8.10
CA LEU A 11 1.00 -12.40 -8.02
C LEU A 11 0.21 -11.55 -7.02
N ILE A 12 0.78 -11.27 -5.84
CA ILE A 12 0.14 -10.38 -4.85
C ILE A 12 -0.07 -8.99 -5.44
N LYS A 13 0.96 -8.43 -6.10
CA LYS A 13 0.89 -7.10 -6.72
C LYS A 13 -0.18 -7.02 -7.82
N GLU A 14 -0.35 -8.09 -8.60
CA GLU A 14 -1.39 -8.18 -9.64
C GLU A 14 -2.81 -8.15 -9.04
N PHE A 15 -3.04 -8.86 -7.94
CA PHE A 15 -4.34 -8.88 -7.27
C PHE A 15 -4.66 -7.60 -6.50
N GLU A 16 -3.68 -7.03 -5.79
CA GLU A 16 -3.88 -5.82 -4.98
C GLU A 16 -3.96 -4.54 -5.84
N GLY A 17 -3.21 -4.49 -6.94
CA GLY A 17 -2.99 -3.25 -7.70
C GLY A 17 -2.15 -2.24 -6.91
N CYS A 18 -1.66 -1.20 -7.59
CA CYS A 18 -0.82 -0.17 -6.98
C CYS A 18 -1.48 1.21 -7.08
N SER A 19 -1.63 1.89 -5.94
CA SER A 19 -1.97 3.31 -5.90
C SER A 19 -0.82 4.14 -5.36
N LEU A 20 -0.18 4.95 -6.22
CA LEU A 20 0.91 5.85 -5.81
C LEU A 20 0.43 7.05 -5.00
N THR A 21 -0.88 7.32 -4.97
CA THR A 21 -1.50 8.36 -4.14
C THR A 21 -2.34 7.71 -3.06
N ALA A 22 -2.27 8.23 -1.83
CA ALA A 22 -3.09 7.75 -0.72
C ALA A 22 -4.59 7.88 -1.01
N TYR A 23 -5.36 6.86 -0.66
CA TYR A 23 -6.80 6.78 -0.82
C TYR A 23 -7.48 6.34 0.49
N PRO A 24 -8.78 6.65 0.69
CA PRO A 24 -9.51 6.19 1.86
C PRO A 24 -9.55 4.66 1.92
N ASP A 25 -9.35 4.06 3.09
CA ASP A 25 -9.39 2.60 3.20
C ASP A 25 -10.77 2.05 2.78
N PRO A 26 -10.84 1.01 1.93
CA PRO A 26 -12.11 0.47 1.45
C PRO A 26 -13.02 -0.09 2.55
N GLY A 27 -12.44 -0.57 3.66
CA GLY A 27 -13.17 -1.17 4.77
C GLY A 27 -13.77 -0.12 5.72
N THR A 28 -13.11 1.03 5.89
CA THR A 28 -13.56 2.09 6.80
C THR A 28 -14.12 3.33 6.08
N GLY A 29 -13.81 3.51 4.81
CA GLY A 29 -14.15 4.70 4.01
C GLY A 29 -13.33 5.94 4.37
N GLY A 30 -12.27 5.80 5.18
CA GLY A 30 -11.53 6.93 5.73
C GLY A 30 -10.22 6.50 6.39
N ASP A 31 -10.10 6.72 7.70
CA ASP A 31 -8.94 6.29 8.48
C ASP A 31 -9.00 4.79 8.84
N PRO A 32 -7.86 4.06 8.83
CA PRO A 32 -6.55 4.51 8.35
C PRO A 32 -6.55 4.72 6.82
N TRP A 33 -5.71 5.60 6.30
CA TRP A 33 -5.56 5.75 4.84
C TRP A 33 -4.66 4.66 4.26
N THR A 34 -4.91 4.32 2.99
CA THR A 34 -4.21 3.25 2.28
C THR A 34 -3.38 3.80 1.13
N ILE A 35 -2.20 3.22 0.85
CA ILE A 35 -1.32 3.60 -0.26
C ILE A 35 -0.54 2.37 -0.78
N GLY A 36 -0.03 2.42 -2.00
CA GLY A 36 0.71 1.31 -2.62
C GLY A 36 -0.16 0.08 -2.86
N TYR A 37 0.33 -1.09 -2.45
CA TYR A 37 -0.40 -2.37 -2.51
C TYR A 37 -1.11 -2.63 -1.16
N GLY A 38 -2.17 -1.87 -0.85
CA GLY A 38 -2.97 -2.08 0.36
C GLY A 38 -2.29 -1.68 1.69
N TRP A 39 -1.28 -0.81 1.67
CA TRP A 39 -0.51 -0.46 2.87
C TRP A 39 -1.18 0.64 3.70
N THR A 40 -1.41 0.38 4.99
CA THR A 40 -2.07 1.32 5.94
C THR A 40 -1.17 1.82 7.07
N HIS A 41 0.10 1.41 7.08
CA HIS A 41 1.07 1.82 8.10
C HIS A 41 1.95 2.98 7.62
N SER A 42 2.83 3.49 8.48
CA SER A 42 3.68 4.62 8.14
C SER A 42 4.57 4.37 6.93
N VAL A 43 4.76 5.42 6.12
CA VAL A 43 5.78 5.54 5.06
C VAL A 43 6.83 6.54 5.55
N ASP A 44 8.10 6.15 5.56
CA ASP A 44 9.21 6.94 6.10
C ASP A 44 8.95 7.51 7.52
N GLY A 45 8.32 6.69 8.37
CA GLY A 45 7.98 7.06 9.74
C GLY A 45 6.78 8.01 9.88
N LYS A 46 6.13 8.40 8.79
CA LYS A 46 4.93 9.26 8.80
C LYS A 46 3.67 8.45 8.50
N PRO A 47 2.57 8.65 9.24
CA PRO A 47 1.30 7.99 8.94
C PRO A 47 0.78 8.41 7.56
N VAL A 48 0.16 7.48 6.85
CA VAL A 48 -0.51 7.74 5.56
C VAL A 48 -1.67 8.68 5.79
N LYS A 49 -1.79 9.69 4.91
CA LYS A 49 -2.78 10.76 5.00
C LYS A 49 -3.20 11.20 3.59
N PRO A 50 -4.38 11.83 3.43
CA PRO A 50 -4.82 12.34 2.14
C PRO A 50 -3.77 13.26 1.50
N GLY A 51 -3.49 13.05 0.21
CA GLY A 51 -2.51 13.81 -0.55
C GLY A 51 -1.06 13.30 -0.43
N MET A 52 -0.79 12.28 0.40
CA MET A 52 0.51 11.60 0.39
C MET A 52 0.71 10.87 -0.95
N MET A 53 1.91 10.99 -1.51
CA MET A 53 2.33 10.30 -2.74
C MET A 53 3.64 9.56 -2.49
N ILE A 54 3.82 8.44 -3.17
CA ILE A 54 5.06 7.66 -3.22
C ILE A 54 5.47 7.45 -4.68
N ASP A 55 6.75 7.19 -4.89
CA ASP A 55 7.26 6.74 -6.19
C ASP A 55 7.18 5.21 -6.29
N GLU A 56 7.08 4.72 -7.53
CA GLU A 56 7.29 3.29 -7.78
C GLU A 56 8.78 2.97 -7.67
N ALA A 57 9.08 1.81 -7.06
CA ALA A 57 10.46 1.35 -6.81
C ALA A 57 11.12 0.77 -8.07
#